data_AF-A0A1R1BBD0-F1
#
_entry.id   AF-A0A1R1BBD0-F1
#
_cell.length_a   1.000
_cell.length_b   1.000
_cell.length_c   1.000
_cell.angle_alpha   90.00
_cell.angle_beta   90.00
_cell.angle_gamma   90.00
#
_symmetry.space_group_name_H-M   'P 1'
#
loop_
_entity.id
_entity.type
_entity.pdbx_description
1 polymer ?
#
loop_
_entity_poly.entity_id
_entity_poly.type
_entity_poly.pdbx_seq_one_letter_code
_entity_poly.pdbx_strand_id
1 'polypeptide(L)' 'MIERYSLLNEANRTIVIFEKNGRYYGHILKDRTAKSPAIIVFETEKYDSLDEIKAAYPAKETL' A
#
# COMPACT_ATOMS: atom_id res chain seq x y z
N MET A 1 7.27 -3.98 9.19
CA MET A 1 7.04 -3.03 8.08
C MET A 1 8.19 -3.21 7.11
N ILE A 2 7.92 -3.63 5.88
CA ILE A 2 8.96 -3.89 4.87
C ILE A 2 9.09 -2.68 3.94
N GLU A 3 7.97 -2.16 3.46
CA GLU A 3 8.00 -1.07 2.48
C GLU A 3 6.78 -0.17 2.61
N ARG A 4 6.91 1.09 2.19
CA ARG A 4 5.80 2.02 2.01
C ARG A 4 6.05 2.91 0.81
N TYR A 5 5.04 3.12 -0.02
CA TYR A 5 5.14 4.02 -1.16
C TYR A 5 3.77 4.49 -1.64
N SER A 6 3.75 5.64 -2.32
CA SER A 6 2.54 6.16 -2.96
C SER A 6 2.21 5.35 -4.20
N LEU A 7 0.93 5.08 -4.44
CA LEU A 7 0.49 4.32 -5.61
C LEU A 7 0.59 5.15 -6.90
N LEU A 8 1.06 4.54 -7.99
CA LEU A 8 1.16 5.19 -9.30
C LEU A 8 -0.20 5.67 -9.81
N ASN A 9 -1.20 4.78 -9.78
CA ASN A 9 -2.53 5.04 -10.31
C ASN A 9 -3.39 5.91 -9.38
N GLU A 10 -3.03 6.02 -8.09
CA GLU A 10 -3.82 6.73 -7.10
C GLU A 10 -2.93 7.64 -6.25
N ALA A 11 -2.73 8.88 -6.74
CA ALA A 11 -1.84 9.88 -6.14
C ALA A 11 -2.16 10.27 -4.68
N ASN A 12 -3.33 9.89 -4.15
CA ASN A 12 -3.75 10.14 -2.76
C ASN A 12 -3.83 8.84 -1.92
N ARG A 13 -3.18 7.77 -2.37
CA ARG A 13 -3.13 6.50 -1.66
C ARG A 13 -1.70 6.03 -1.49
N THR A 14 -1.42 5.52 -0.30
CA THR A 14 -0.14 4.93 0.07
C THR A 14 -0.34 3.46 0.37
N ILE A 15 0.47 2.58 -0.19
CA ILE A 15 0.51 1.19 0.24
C ILE A 15 1.57 1.03 1.32
N VAL A 16 1.23 0.23 2.33
CA VAL A 16 2.15 -0.25 3.37
C VAL A 16 2.24 -1.75 3.26
N ILE A 17 3.45 -2.24 3.04
CA ILE A 17 3.74 -3.66 2.90
C ILE A 17 4.45 -4.15 4.16
N PHE A 18 4.00 -5.27 4.70
CA PHE A 18 4.71 -5.95 5.79
C PHE A 18 4.60 -7.46 5.67
N GLU A 19 5.61 -8.15 6.21
CA GLU A 19 5.58 -9.60 6.35
C GLU A 19 5.13 -9.98 7.76
N LYS A 20 4.33 -11.05 7.85
CA LYS A 20 3.91 -11.66 9.11
C LYS A 20 3.69 -13.16 8.93
N ASN A 21 4.40 -13.98 9.71
CA ASN A 21 4.37 -15.44 9.60
C ASN A 21 4.75 -15.94 8.18
N GLY A 22 5.74 -15.30 7.54
CA GLY A 22 6.21 -15.70 6.20
C GLY A 22 5.26 -15.36 5.05
N ARG A 23 4.21 -14.56 5.31
CA ARG A 23 3.28 -14.04 4.30
C ARG A 23 3.39 -12.53 4.18
N TYR A 24 3.19 -12.01 2.98
CA TYR A 24 3.20 -10.58 2.73
C TYR A 24 1.79 -10.01 2.73
N TYR A 25 1.65 -8.83 3.31
CA TYR A 25 0.38 -8.14 3.48
C TYR A 25 0.50 -6.73 2.94
N GLY A 26 -0.44 -6.35 2.08
CA GLY A 26 -0.56 -4.99 1.55
C GLY A 26 -1.73 -4.26 2.19
N HIS A 27 -1.47 -3.10 2.80
CA HIS A 27 -2.50 -2.20 3.31
C HIS A 27 -2.52 -0.90 2.52
N ILE A 28 -3.68 -0.55 1.94
CA ILE A 28 -3.86 0.73 1.28
C ILE A 28 -4.42 1.76 2.26
N LEU A 29 -3.69 2.85 2.42
CA LEU A 29 -4.05 4.02 3.20
C LEU A 29 -4.52 5.13 2.27
N LYS A 30 -5.66 5.75 2.57
CA LYS A 30 -6.04 7.04 1.99
C LYS A 30 -5.33 8.13 2.75
N ASP A 31 -4.75 9.09 2.03
CA ASP A 31 -4.12 10.22 2.68
C ASP A 31 -5.12 11.09 3.45
N ARG A 32 -4.63 11.79 4.47
CA ARG A 32 -5.44 12.69 5.27
C ARG A 32 -5.71 13.95 4.44
N THR A 33 -6.98 14.23 4.20
CA THR A 33 -7.37 15.53 3.62
C THR A 33 -7.75 16.51 4.73
N ALA A 34 -7.80 17.81 4.42
CA ALA A 34 -8.25 18.83 5.37
C ALA A 34 -9.65 18.56 5.96
N LYS A 35 -10.45 17.71 5.32
CA LYS A 35 -11.81 17.34 5.72
C LYS A 35 -11.97 15.88 6.16
N SER A 36 -10.94 15.04 6.08
CA SER A 36 -11.06 13.62 6.43
C SER A 36 -9.74 13.04 6.96
N PRO A 37 -9.76 12.28 8.07
CA PRO A 37 -8.58 11.59 8.57
C PRO A 37 -8.06 10.56 7.56
N ALA A 38 -6.78 10.21 7.66
CA ALA A 38 -6.25 9.08 6.92
C ALA A 38 -6.98 7.80 7.38
N ILE A 39 -7.58 7.08 6.44
CA ILE A 39 -8.33 5.85 6.71
C ILE A 39 -7.72 4.70 5.91
N ILE A 40 -7.73 3.52 6.52
CA ILE A 40 -7.43 2.27 5.79
C ILE A 40 -8.62 2.05 4.86
N VAL A 41 -8.36 2.09 3.55
CA VAL A 41 -9.42 2.04 2.52
C VAL A 41 -9.71 0.62 2.09
N PHE A 42 -8.76 -0.28 2.33
CA PHE A 42 -8.82 -1.62 1.80
C PHE A 42 -8.41 -2.64 2.86
N GLU A 43 -9.17 -3.73 2.90
CA GLU A 43 -8.89 -4.88 3.75
C GLU A 43 -7.59 -5.53 3.31
N THR A 44 -6.85 -6.09 4.27
CA THR A 44 -5.51 -6.61 4.03
C THR A 44 -5.49 -7.72 2.99
N GLU A 45 -4.95 -7.44 1.80
CA GLU A 45 -4.68 -8.49 0.82
C GLU A 45 -3.42 -9.27 1.21
N LYS A 46 -3.49 -10.59 1.03
CA LYS A 46 -2.45 -11.54 1.37
C LYS A 46 -1.77 -12.01 0.10
N TYR A 47 -0.45 -11.98 0.10
CA TYR A 47 0.38 -12.37 -1.02
C TYR A 47 1.46 -13.34 -0.57
N ASP A 48 1.86 -14.22 -1.47
CA ASP A 48 2.95 -15.17 -1.24
C ASP A 48 4.31 -14.52 -1.53
N SER A 49 4.36 -13.41 -2.28
CA SER A 49 5.59 -12.68 -2.57
C SER A 49 5.43 -11.17 -2.68
N LEU A 50 6.52 -10.42 -2.41
CA LEU A 50 6.57 -8.96 -2.59
C LEU A 50 6.34 -8.52 -4.04
N ASP A 51 6.81 -9.31 -5.01
CA ASP A 51 6.66 -9.01 -6.44
C ASP A 51 5.19 -8.95 -6.86
N GLU A 52 4.34 -9.84 -6.33
CA GLU A 52 2.91 -9.83 -6.61
C GLU A 52 2.26 -8.53 -6.11
N ILE A 53 2.66 -8.06 -4.93
CA ILE A 53 2.18 -6.79 -4.38
C ILE A 53 2.60 -5.64 -5.29
N LYS A 54 3.86 -5.59 -5.71
CA LYS A 54 4.39 -4.52 -6.56
C LYS A 54 3.79 -4.53 -7.97
N ALA A 55 3.45 -5.71 -8.49
CA ALA A 55 2.75 -5.86 -9.75
C ALA A 55 1.29 -5.36 -9.66
N ALA A 56 0.58 -5.69 -8.59
CA ALA A 56 -0.79 -5.22 -8.34
C ALA A 56 -0.85 -3.72 -8.01
N TYR A 57 0.14 -3.23 -7.28
CA TYR A 57 0.23 -1.89 -6.74
C TYR A 57 1.56 -1.24 -7.10
N PRO A 58 1.73 -0.77 -8.35
CA PRO A 58 2.97 -0.13 -8.77
C PRO A 58 3.23 1.18 -8.00
N ALA A 59 4.49 1.40 -7.64
CA ALA A 59 4.91 2.62 -6.96
C ALA A 59 4.86 3.83 -7.90
N LYS A 60 4.41 4.97 -7.38
CA LYS A 60 4.53 6.25 -8.05
C LYS A 60 6.00 6.65 -8.02
N GLU A 61 6.67 6.54 -9.16
CA GLU A 61 8.03 7.05 -9.31
C GLU A 61 8.00 8.55 -8.99
N THR A 62 8.73 8.96 -7.95
CA THR A 62 8.85 10.37 -7.58
C THR A 62 9.95 10.95 -8.45
N LEU A 63 9.52 11.59 -9.55
CA LEU A 63 10.34 12.48 -10.39
C LEU A 63 10.76 13.73 -9.62
#